data_AF-A0A7W1DCY5-F1
#
_entry.id   AF-A0A7W1DCY5-F1
#
_cell.length_a   1.000
_cell.length_b   1.000
_cell.length_c   1.000
_cell.angle_alpha   90.00
_cell.angle_beta   90.00
_cell.angle_gamma   90.00
#
_symmetry.space_group_name_H-M   'P 1'
#
loop_
_entity.id
_entity.type
_entity.pdbx_description
1 polymer ?
#
loop_
_entity_poly.entity_id
_entity_poly.type
_entity_poly.pdbx_seq_one_letter_code
_entity_poly.pdbx_strand_id
1 'polypeptide(L)'
;MDWANVIWAGITGGIAMELSAILLHLFRFKRASMVSYEGCMITGRTSGVGSYLAGLAMHLILSLLIAFAYAWGFQVIGTKASWFYGLILAIPHWAIGGLVVPLVDKVSGCVKSGTVEPLTIFASGNLTFFITFLIGHLVYGVTFGWMLSRVSQ
;
A
#
# COMPACT_ATOMS: atom_id res chain seq x y z
N MET A 1 -13.32 -17.32 -10.32
CA MET A 1 -12.36 -16.21 -10.23
C MET A 1 -11.01 -16.73 -10.67
N ASP A 2 -10.40 -16.10 -11.66
CA ASP A 2 -9.06 -16.49 -12.13
C ASP A 2 -8.01 -15.88 -11.20
N TRP A 3 -7.25 -16.73 -10.52
CA TRP A 3 -6.23 -16.32 -9.55
C TRP A 3 -5.03 -15.67 -10.21
N ALA A 4 -4.70 -15.99 -11.46
CA ALA A 4 -3.64 -15.31 -12.19
C ALA A 4 -3.96 -13.82 -12.37
N ASN A 5 -5.23 -13.51 -12.67
CA ASN A 5 -5.68 -12.12 -12.81
C ASN A 5 -5.70 -11.37 -11.48
N VAL A 6 -6.03 -12.04 -10.37
CA VAL A 6 -5.94 -11.45 -9.02
C VAL A 6 -4.49 -11.09 -8.69
N ILE A 7 -3.54 -11.99 -8.98
CA ILE A 7 -2.11 -11.77 -8.76
C ILE A 7 -1.64 -10.56 -9.58
N TRP A 8 -1.92 -10.55 -10.89
CA TRP A 8 -1.50 -9.44 -11.77
C TRP A 8 -2.16 -8.12 -11.40
N ALA A 9 -3.44 -8.11 -11.05
CA ALA A 9 -4.14 -6.91 -10.58
C ALA A 9 -3.52 -6.37 -9.28
N GLY A 10 -3.14 -7.27 -8.35
CA GLY A 10 -2.46 -6.91 -7.11
C GLY A 10 -1.09 -6.27 -7.33
N ILE A 11 -0.25 -6.92 -8.15
CA ILE A 11 1.08 -6.39 -8.51
C ILE A 11 0.94 -5.03 -9.21
N THR A 12 0.04 -4.93 -10.18
CA THR A 12 -0.19 -3.68 -10.93
C THR A 12 -0.69 -2.57 -10.02
N GLY A 13 -1.61 -2.87 -9.10
CA GLY A 13 -2.09 -1.92 -8.09
C GLY A 13 -0.97 -1.45 -7.17
N GLY A 14 -0.11 -2.35 -6.71
CA GLY A 14 1.06 -2.02 -5.88
C GLY A 14 2.05 -1.10 -6.61
N ILE A 15 2.36 -1.40 -7.88
CA ILE A 15 3.20 -0.54 -8.73
C ILE A 15 2.55 0.83 -8.94
N ALA A 16 1.26 0.89 -9.25
CA ALA A 16 0.55 2.15 -9.47
C ALA A 16 0.55 3.05 -8.22
N MET A 17 0.40 2.44 -7.04
CA MET A 17 0.50 3.14 -5.76
C MET A 17 1.92 3.68 -5.52
N GLU A 18 2.96 2.90 -5.80
CA GLU A 18 4.36 3.33 -5.66
C GLU A 18 4.68 4.49 -6.62
N LEU A 19 4.27 4.39 -7.88
CA LEU A 19 4.41 5.49 -8.85
C LEU A 19 3.71 6.76 -8.37
N SER A 20 2.52 6.62 -7.78
CA SER A 20 1.79 7.74 -7.20
C SER A 20 2.54 8.34 -6.00
N ALA A 21 3.15 7.51 -5.16
CA ALA A 21 3.96 7.96 -4.03
C ALA A 21 5.21 8.71 -4.50
N ILE A 22 5.89 8.24 -5.54
CA ILE A 22 7.03 8.91 -6.18
C ILE A 22 6.59 10.29 -6.70
N LEU A 23 5.48 10.35 -7.44
CA LEU A 23 4.94 11.62 -7.94
C LEU A 23 4.65 12.61 -6.81
N LEU A 24 3.98 12.17 -5.74
CA LEU A 24 3.70 13.00 -4.57
C LEU A 24 4.98 13.47 -3.85
N HIS A 25 6.02 12.64 -3.84
CA HIS A 25 7.32 13.03 -3.30
C HIS A 25 8.03 14.10 -4.15
N LEU A 26 7.94 14.00 -5.48
CA LEU A 26 8.46 15.03 -6.40
C LEU A 26 7.81 16.39 -6.16
N PHE A 27 6.52 16.42 -5.83
CA PHE A 27 5.79 17.64 -5.45
C PHE A 27 6.01 18.04 -3.98
N ARG A 28 6.95 17.42 -3.26
CA ARG A 28 7.29 17.68 -1.85
C ARG A 28 6.13 17.51 -0.85
N PHE A 29 5.10 16.75 -1.22
CA PHE A 29 3.99 16.43 -0.30
C PHE A 29 4.38 15.39 0.76
N LYS A 30 5.47 14.63 0.60
CA LYS A 30 5.79 13.54 1.52
C LYS A 30 7.26 13.53 1.95
N ARG A 31 7.50 13.40 3.26
CA ARG A 31 8.83 13.12 3.84
C ARG A 31 9.08 11.63 4.07
N ALA A 32 8.04 10.87 4.44
CA ALA A 32 8.17 9.45 4.79
C ALA A 32 7.77 8.50 3.64
N SER A 33 8.63 7.52 3.36
CA SER A 33 8.50 6.51 2.31
C SER A 33 8.27 5.13 2.92
N MET A 34 7.19 4.44 2.51
CA MET A 34 6.91 3.08 2.96
C MET A 34 7.98 2.11 2.47
N VAL A 35 8.45 2.26 1.23
CA VAL A 35 9.54 1.45 0.68
C VAL A 35 10.83 1.63 1.47
N SER A 36 11.17 2.86 1.88
CA SER A 36 12.34 3.08 2.74
C SER A 36 12.14 2.48 4.14
N TYR A 37 10.93 2.54 4.68
CA TYR A 37 10.57 1.95 5.97
C TYR A 37 10.71 0.42 5.95
N GLU A 38 10.06 -0.24 5.00
CA GLU A 38 10.10 -1.69 4.81
C GLU A 38 11.51 -2.18 4.45
N GLY A 39 12.22 -1.43 3.60
CA GLY A 39 13.62 -1.69 3.28
C GLY A 39 14.52 -1.65 4.50
N CYS A 40 14.29 -0.71 5.42
CA CYS A 40 15.02 -0.65 6.69
C CYS A 40 14.69 -1.83 7.58
N MET A 41 13.42 -2.22 7.70
CA MET A 41 13.05 -3.39 8.51
C MET A 41 13.76 -4.67 8.06
N ILE A 42 14.06 -4.79 6.77
CA ILE A 42 14.75 -5.96 6.21
C ILE A 42 16.28 -5.83 6.28
N THR A 43 16.82 -4.66 5.95
CA THR A 43 18.27 -4.48 5.71
C THR A 43 19.00 -3.70 6.80
N GLY A 44 18.27 -3.09 7.73
CA GLY A 44 18.82 -2.17 8.75
C GLY A 44 19.32 -0.83 8.19
N ARG A 45 19.01 -0.51 6.93
CA ARG A 45 19.47 0.70 6.22
C ARG A 45 18.30 1.42 5.57
N THR A 46 18.41 2.72 5.34
CA THR A 46 17.38 3.53 4.66
C THR A 46 17.77 3.98 3.26
N SER A 47 19.02 3.73 2.89
CA SER A 47 19.61 4.20 1.64
C SER A 47 20.34 3.08 0.91
N GLY A 48 20.55 3.31 -0.39
CA GLY A 48 21.19 2.35 -1.29
C GLY A 48 20.18 1.47 -2.03
N VAL A 49 20.59 1.01 -3.22
CA VAL A 49 19.76 0.24 -4.14
C VAL A 49 19.23 -1.04 -3.49
N GLY A 50 20.06 -1.75 -2.72
CA GLY A 50 19.65 -2.98 -2.04
C GLY A 50 18.51 -2.76 -1.03
N SER A 51 18.59 -1.70 -0.23
CA SER A 51 17.52 -1.35 0.73
C SER A 51 16.22 -0.96 0.00
N TYR A 52 16.34 -0.18 -1.08
CA TYR A 52 15.17 0.23 -1.87
C TYR A 52 14.48 -0.99 -2.50
N LEU A 53 15.23 -1.88 -3.15
CA LEU A 53 14.69 -3.09 -3.78
C LEU A 53 14.09 -4.05 -2.76
N ALA A 54 14.71 -4.20 -1.58
CA ALA A 54 14.15 -5.01 -0.50
C ALA A 54 12.81 -4.44 -0.02
N GLY A 55 12.72 -3.13 0.18
CA GLY A 55 11.48 -2.46 0.54
C GLY A 55 10.41 -2.61 -0.54
N LEU A 56 10.74 -2.35 -1.80
CA LEU A 56 9.80 -2.47 -2.91
C LEU A 56 9.28 -3.91 -3.06
N ALA A 57 10.16 -4.90 -2.93
CA ALA A 57 9.77 -6.30 -2.97
C ALA A 57 8.81 -6.65 -1.83
N MET A 58 9.09 -6.18 -0.60
CA MET A 58 8.21 -6.37 0.54
C MET A 58 6.85 -5.71 0.30
N HIS A 59 6.84 -4.50 -0.24
CA HIS A 59 5.62 -3.77 -0.54
C HIS A 59 4.73 -4.50 -1.56
N LEU A 60 5.35 -5.07 -2.59
CA LEU A 60 4.65 -5.85 -3.62
C LEU A 60 4.12 -7.17 -3.05
N ILE A 61 4.86 -7.82 -2.15
CA ILE A 61 4.37 -9.03 -1.45
C ILE A 61 3.14 -8.67 -0.60
N LEU A 62 3.18 -7.58 0.16
CA LEU A 62 2.03 -7.11 0.94
C LEU A 62 0.86 -6.75 0.02
N SER A 63 1.12 -6.05 -1.08
CA SER A 63 0.10 -5.72 -2.08
C SER A 63 -0.57 -6.98 -2.62
N LEU A 64 0.21 -8.03 -2.91
CA LEU A 64 -0.32 -9.32 -3.35
C LEU A 64 -1.18 -10.00 -2.27
N LEU A 65 -0.76 -9.99 -1.00
CA LEU A 65 -1.58 -10.54 0.08
C LEU A 65 -2.91 -9.80 0.21
N ILE A 66 -2.89 -8.47 0.09
CA ILE A 66 -4.10 -7.65 0.11
C ILE A 66 -4.99 -7.88 -1.12
N ALA A 67 -4.41 -8.18 -2.29
CA ALA A 67 -5.18 -8.51 -3.50
C ALA A 67 -6.13 -9.70 -3.30
N PHE A 68 -5.70 -10.72 -2.55
CA PHE A 68 -6.58 -11.85 -2.20
C PHE A 68 -7.73 -11.42 -1.29
N ALA A 69 -7.48 -10.52 -0.33
CA ALA A 69 -8.53 -9.96 0.51
C ALA A 69 -9.54 -9.12 -0.31
N TYR A 70 -9.07 -8.34 -1.28
CA TYR A 70 -9.95 -7.63 -2.21
C TYR A 70 -10.78 -8.57 -3.06
N ALA A 71 -10.15 -9.59 -3.67
CA ALA A 71 -10.84 -10.59 -4.46
C ALA A 71 -11.94 -11.28 -3.64
N TRP A 72 -11.65 -11.64 -2.39
CA TRP A 72 -12.66 -12.16 -1.47
C TRP A 72 -13.77 -11.14 -1.18
N GLY A 73 -13.42 -9.87 -0.95
CA GLY A 73 -14.40 -8.79 -0.78
C GLY A 73 -15.37 -8.66 -1.96
N PHE A 74 -14.89 -8.77 -3.19
CA PHE A 74 -15.75 -8.80 -4.38
C PHE A 74 -16.71 -9.99 -4.40
N GLN A 75 -16.27 -11.17 -3.96
CA GLN A 75 -17.15 -12.35 -3.84
C GLN A 75 -18.24 -12.13 -2.79
N VAL A 76 -17.88 -11.59 -1.63
CA VAL A 76 -18.82 -11.36 -0.51
C VAL A 76 -19.86 -10.30 -0.87
N ILE A 77 -19.47 -9.24 -1.56
CA ILE A 77 -20.40 -8.19 -2.00
C ILE A 77 -21.35 -8.71 -3.09
N GLY A 78 -20.97 -9.78 -3.82
CA GLY A 78 -21.79 -10.39 -4.86
C GLY A 78 -21.95 -9.52 -6.10
N THR A 79 -21.03 -8.58 -6.33
CA THR A 79 -21.07 -7.65 -7.47
C THR A 79 -20.02 -8.00 -8.52
N LYS A 80 -20.26 -7.55 -9.76
CA LYS A 80 -19.24 -7.62 -10.82
C LYS A 80 -18.05 -6.74 -10.43
N ALA A 81 -16.85 -7.23 -10.72
CA ALA A 81 -15.62 -6.46 -10.50
C ALA A 81 -15.71 -5.11 -11.24
N SER A 82 -15.39 -4.02 -10.55
CA SER A 82 -15.37 -2.67 -11.11
C SER A 82 -14.42 -1.79 -10.32
N TRP A 83 -13.94 -0.72 -10.96
CA TRP A 83 -13.11 0.30 -10.30
C TRP A 83 -13.83 0.94 -9.11
N PHE A 84 -15.17 1.10 -9.20
CA PHE A 84 -15.98 1.73 -8.16
C PHE A 84 -16.03 0.89 -6.88
N TYR A 85 -16.29 -0.41 -7.00
CA TYR A 85 -16.25 -1.31 -5.84
C TYR A 85 -14.82 -1.50 -5.31
N GLY A 86 -13.81 -1.42 -6.18
CA GLY A 86 -12.40 -1.37 -5.77
C GLY A 86 -12.09 -0.14 -4.91
N LEU A 87 -12.67 1.02 -5.24
CA LEU A 87 -12.57 2.24 -4.43
C LEU A 87 -13.26 2.07 -3.08
N ILE A 88 -14.45 1.46 -3.03
CA ILE A 88 -15.16 1.17 -1.77
C ILE A 88 -14.31 0.27 -0.87
N LEU A 89 -13.70 -0.80 -1.42
CA LEU A 89 -12.82 -1.71 -0.69
C LEU A 89 -11.49 -1.06 -0.26
N ALA A 90 -11.07 0.02 -0.90
CA ALA A 90 -9.89 0.78 -0.48
C ALA A 90 -10.07 1.53 0.83
N ILE A 91 -11.28 1.93 1.18
CA ILE A 91 -11.55 2.61 2.46
C ILE A 91 -11.23 1.72 3.66
N PRO A 92 -11.78 0.49 3.79
CA PRO A 92 -11.43 -0.38 4.91
C PRO A 92 -9.96 -0.81 4.86
N HIS A 93 -9.38 -1.07 3.68
CA HIS A 93 -7.95 -1.38 3.57
C HIS A 93 -7.08 -0.24 4.10
N TRP A 94 -7.35 0.99 3.70
CA TRP A 94 -6.70 2.18 4.22
C TRP A 94 -6.86 2.32 5.74
N ALA A 95 -8.09 2.15 6.24
CA ALA A 95 -8.35 2.25 7.68
C ALA A 95 -7.58 1.19 8.48
N ILE A 96 -7.59 -0.07 8.02
CA ILE A 96 -6.83 -1.17 8.61
C ILE A 96 -5.33 -0.86 8.57
N GLY A 97 -4.81 -0.44 7.41
CA GLY A 97 -3.41 -0.07 7.26
C GLY A 97 -2.99 1.02 8.24
N GLY A 98 -3.80 2.06 8.39
CA GLY A 98 -3.50 3.13 9.33
C GLY A 98 -3.65 2.73 10.80
N LEU A 99 -4.43 1.69 11.14
CA LEU A 99 -4.48 1.10 12.48
C LEU A 99 -3.28 0.17 12.76
N VAL A 100 -2.84 -0.58 11.74
CA VAL A 100 -1.75 -1.57 11.84
C VAL A 100 -0.39 -0.89 11.87
N VAL A 101 -0.15 0.12 11.04
CA VAL A 101 1.14 0.80 10.92
C VAL A 101 1.68 1.31 12.28
N PRO A 102 0.89 1.99 13.14
CA PRO A 102 1.33 2.37 14.48
C PRO A 102 1.75 1.20 15.38
N LEU A 103 1.19 0.00 15.17
CA LEU A 103 1.60 -1.20 15.90
C LEU A 103 2.94 -1.71 15.38
N VAL A 104 3.16 -1.64 14.06
CA VAL A 104 4.46 -1.97 13.44
C VAL A 104 5.55 -1.02 13.93
N ASP A 105 5.27 0.27 14.05
CA ASP A 105 6.21 1.27 14.58
C ASP A 105 6.70 0.90 15.99
N LYS A 106 5.84 0.36 16.85
CA LYS A 106 6.20 -0.04 18.23
C LYS A 106 7.17 -1.22 18.27
N VAL A 107 7.19 -2.06 17.24
CA VAL A 107 8.06 -3.24 17.19
C VAL A 107 9.28 -3.04 16.28
N SER A 108 9.24 -2.07 15.36
CA SER A 108 10.31 -1.78 14.42
C SER A 108 11.60 -1.32 15.10
N GLY A 109 12.68 -2.08 14.92
CA GLY A 109 14.02 -1.70 15.39
C GLY A 109 14.55 -0.43 14.71
N CYS A 110 14.17 -0.19 13.45
CA CYS A 110 14.55 1.02 12.71
C CYS A 110 13.90 2.28 13.27
N VAL A 111 12.64 2.19 13.71
CA VAL A 111 11.96 3.31 14.37
C VAL A 111 12.58 3.56 15.74
N LYS A 112 12.81 2.49 16.52
CA LYS A 112 13.41 2.59 17.87
C LYS A 112 14.82 3.18 17.87
N SER A 113 15.60 2.90 16.83
CA SER A 113 16.95 3.46 16.64
C SER A 113 16.96 4.87 16.03
N GLY A 114 15.81 5.40 15.63
CA GLY A 114 15.70 6.70 14.95
C GLY A 114 16.20 6.68 13.50
N THR A 115 16.40 5.50 12.91
CA THR A 115 16.87 5.35 11.53
C THR A 115 15.78 5.75 10.52
N VAL A 116 14.51 5.46 10.85
CA VAL A 116 13.33 5.91 10.09
C VAL A 116 12.36 6.65 11.00
N GLU A 117 11.69 7.65 10.45
CA GLU A 117 10.56 8.28 11.14
C GLU A 117 9.40 7.27 11.28
N PRO A 118 8.71 7.25 12.43
CA PRO A 118 7.51 6.45 12.58
C PRO A 118 6.44 6.89 11.58
N LEU A 119 5.72 5.93 11.01
CA LEU A 119 4.65 6.18 10.05
C LEU A 119 3.30 6.43 10.74
N THR A 120 3.28 6.81 12.02
CA THR A 120 2.03 6.97 12.79
C THR A 120 1.09 8.02 12.18
N ILE A 121 -0.07 7.56 11.68
CA ILE A 121 -1.00 8.37 10.86
C ILE A 121 -2.16 8.96 11.66
N PHE A 122 -2.68 8.22 12.65
CA PHE A 122 -3.86 8.65 13.38
C PHE A 122 -3.56 9.41 14.67
N ALA A 123 -2.34 9.32 15.20
CA ALA A 123 -1.97 9.96 16.46
C ALA A 123 -1.13 11.24 16.29
N SER A 124 -0.47 11.44 15.14
CA SER A 124 0.49 12.54 14.96
C SER A 124 -0.10 13.82 14.36
N GLY A 125 -1.36 13.79 13.87
CA GLY A 125 -2.02 14.95 13.28
C GLY A 125 -1.42 15.42 11.94
N ASN A 126 -0.53 14.64 11.31
CA ASN A 126 0.06 15.00 10.02
C ASN A 126 -0.93 14.75 8.88
N LEU A 127 -1.75 15.76 8.59
CA LEU A 127 -2.78 15.73 7.53
C LEU A 127 -2.20 15.32 6.17
N THR A 128 -0.99 15.75 5.85
CA THR A 128 -0.36 15.43 4.56
C THR A 128 -0.05 13.95 4.46
N PHE A 129 0.44 13.32 5.53
CA PHE A 129 0.67 11.88 5.55
C PHE A 129 -0.64 11.10 5.46
N PHE A 130 -1.67 11.53 6.19
CA PHE A 130 -3.01 10.96 6.10
C PHE A 130 -3.56 10.98 4.67
N ILE A 131 -3.52 12.14 4.00
CA ILE A 131 -4.04 12.32 2.64
C ILE A 131 -3.24 11.47 1.65
N THR A 132 -1.91 11.52 1.71
CA THR A 132 -1.06 10.77 0.77
C THR A 132 -1.20 9.25 0.98
N PHE A 133 -1.38 8.79 2.22
CA PHE A 133 -1.68 7.40 2.52
C PHE A 133 -3.03 6.98 1.98
N LEU A 134 -4.08 7.79 2.19
CA LEU A 134 -5.41 7.56 1.61
C LEU A 134 -5.36 7.49 0.09
N ILE A 135 -4.77 8.48 -0.57
CA ILE A 135 -4.64 8.52 -2.03
C ILE A 135 -3.96 7.25 -2.55
N GLY A 136 -2.85 6.81 -1.94
CA GLY A 136 -2.18 5.58 -2.35
C GLY A 136 -3.09 4.35 -2.33
N HIS A 137 -3.88 4.20 -1.25
CA HIS A 137 -4.80 3.06 -1.10
C HIS A 137 -5.99 3.15 -2.07
N LEU A 138 -6.50 4.36 -2.32
CA LEU A 138 -7.54 4.59 -3.32
C LEU A 138 -7.03 4.24 -4.73
N VAL A 139 -5.82 4.66 -5.08
CA VAL A 139 -5.16 4.30 -6.36
C VAL A 139 -5.02 2.79 -6.48
N TYR A 140 -4.56 2.11 -5.42
CA TYR A 140 -4.48 0.66 -5.39
C TYR A 140 -5.84 0.02 -5.69
N GLY A 141 -6.89 0.40 -4.94
CA GLY A 141 -8.22 -0.21 -5.08
C GLY A 141 -8.87 0.06 -6.44
N VAL A 142 -8.76 1.28 -6.95
CA VAL A 142 -9.25 1.64 -8.30
C VAL A 142 -8.53 0.82 -9.36
N THR A 143 -7.20 0.74 -9.29
CA THR A 143 -6.38 -0.02 -10.25
C THR A 143 -6.72 -1.50 -10.21
N PHE A 144 -6.79 -2.08 -9.01
CA PHE A 144 -7.14 -3.48 -8.81
C PHE A 144 -8.53 -3.80 -9.37
N GLY A 145 -9.55 -3.02 -8.97
CA GLY A 145 -10.93 -3.21 -9.42
C GLY A 145 -11.10 -3.03 -10.92
N TRP A 146 -10.39 -2.06 -11.52
CA TRP A 146 -10.36 -1.85 -12.96
C TRP A 146 -9.72 -3.03 -13.70
N MET A 147 -8.52 -3.46 -13.27
CA MET A 147 -7.82 -4.59 -13.87
C MET A 147 -8.67 -5.87 -13.81
N LEU A 148 -9.22 -6.18 -12.64
CA LEU A 148 -10.06 -7.37 -12.45
C LEU A 148 -11.33 -7.31 -13.32
N SER A 149 -11.93 -6.13 -13.50
CA SER A 149 -13.12 -5.94 -14.34
C SER A 149 -12.90 -6.22 -15.82
N ARG A 150 -11.66 -6.07 -16.32
CA ARG A 150 -11.32 -6.30 -17.74
C ARG A 150 -11.21 -7.77 -18.10
N VAL A 151 -10.99 -8.63 -17.10
CA VAL A 151 -10.75 -10.07 -17.29
C VAL A 151 -11.89 -10.93 -16.78
N SER A 152 -12.85 -10.33 -16.05
CA SER A 152 -14.05 -11.00 -15.55
C SER A 152 -15.29 -10.81 -16.44
N GLN A 153 -15.13 -10.24 -17.65
CA GLN A 153 -16.17 -10.17 -18.68
C GLN A 153 -16.08 -11.39 -19.60
#